data_AF-A0A536KJS0-F1
#
_entry.id   AF-A0A536KJS0-F1
#
_cell.length_a   1.000
_cell.length_b   1.000
_cell.length_c   1.000
_cell.angle_alpha   90.00
_cell.angle_beta   90.00
_cell.angle_gamma   90.00
#
_symmetry.space_group_name_H-M   'P 1'
#
loop_
_entity.id
_entity.type
_entity.pdbx_description
1 polymer ?
#
loop_
_entity_poly.entity_id
_entity_poly.type
_entity_poly.pdbx_seq_one_letter_code
_entity_poly.pdbx_strand_id
1 'polypeptide(L)'
;MSHDSPFSHFSAWVQNQGAACTSASLLIALGLLKVPSLPALGPATVALGAAHEYGAPGLLDYVSGRLDRRVEALAATRGVAVRSRTGLVLPGRPLRPRPGEVLIAHLAWGQERPGAYGTWGFSLLRPATWSTGGHSVVVLEATAGGGWRVLDPNHQGIQDWPRPGIAVTATRLSRGGT
;
A
#
# COMPACT_ATOMS: atom_id res chain seq x y z
N MET A 1 -5.51 -22.59 -21.77
CA MET A 1 -5.46 -22.74 -20.31
C MET A 1 -5.54 -21.35 -19.72
N SER A 2 -6.69 -20.97 -19.18
CA SER A 2 -6.93 -19.64 -18.60
C SER A 2 -6.18 -19.52 -17.29
N HIS A 3 -5.20 -18.62 -17.24
CA HIS A 3 -4.65 -18.14 -15.97
C HIS A 3 -5.67 -17.18 -15.37
N ASP A 4 -6.62 -17.73 -14.60
CA ASP A 4 -7.39 -16.92 -13.68
C ASP A 4 -6.41 -16.37 -12.64
N SER A 5 -5.93 -15.16 -12.89
CA SER A 5 -5.24 -14.38 -11.87
C SER A 5 -6.18 -14.31 -10.66
N PRO A 6 -5.74 -14.69 -9.44
CA PRO A 6 -6.59 -14.71 -8.24
C PRO A 6 -7.12 -13.31 -7.82
N PHE A 7 -6.88 -12.29 -8.64
CA PHE A 7 -7.18 -10.88 -8.41
C PHE A 7 -8.19 -10.28 -9.40
N SER A 8 -8.97 -11.09 -10.13
CA SER A 8 -9.98 -10.62 -11.11
C SER A 8 -11.16 -9.84 -10.53
N HIS A 9 -11.28 -9.76 -9.20
CA HIS A 9 -12.35 -8.99 -8.54
C HIS A 9 -11.88 -7.60 -8.13
N PHE A 10 -12.31 -6.59 -8.89
CA PHE A 10 -12.25 -5.15 -8.57
C PHE A 10 -12.90 -4.77 -7.21
N SER A 11 -13.52 -5.73 -6.51
CA SER A 11 -14.25 -5.49 -5.26
C SER A 11 -13.38 -4.98 -4.10
N ALA A 12 -12.07 -5.12 -4.18
CA ALA A 12 -11.15 -4.67 -3.12
C ALA A 12 -10.53 -3.29 -3.39
N TRP A 13 -10.76 -2.67 -4.56
CA TRP A 13 -10.15 -1.37 -4.86
C TRP A 13 -10.76 -0.26 -3.98
N VAL A 14 -9.89 0.56 -3.40
CA VAL A 14 -10.26 1.72 -2.59
C VAL A 14 -9.62 2.95 -3.22
N GLN A 15 -10.46 3.87 -3.67
CA GLN A 15 -10.00 5.14 -4.24
C GLN A 15 -9.35 5.99 -3.15
N ASN A 16 -8.14 6.49 -3.40
CA ASN A 16 -7.45 7.41 -2.52
C ASN A 16 -8.18 8.75 -2.46
N GLN A 17 -8.09 9.42 -1.30
CA GLN A 17 -8.53 10.79 -1.09
C GLN A 17 -7.54 11.49 -0.15
N GLY A 18 -7.15 12.72 -0.49
CA GLY A 18 -6.18 13.49 0.31
C GLY A 18 -4.82 12.79 0.42
N ALA A 19 -4.28 12.71 1.64
CA ALA A 19 -2.99 12.08 1.94
C ALA A 19 -3.13 10.60 2.36
N ALA A 20 -4.23 9.94 2.00
CA ALA A 20 -4.61 8.63 2.53
C ALA A 20 -4.07 7.43 1.73
N CYS A 21 -3.09 7.59 0.84
CA CYS A 21 -2.64 6.53 -0.08
C CYS A 21 -2.18 5.26 0.66
N THR A 22 -1.52 5.42 1.81
CA THR A 22 -1.14 4.31 2.70
C THR A 22 -2.36 3.59 3.24
N SER A 23 -3.32 4.32 3.79
CA SER A 23 -4.55 3.76 4.37
C SER A 23 -5.40 3.07 3.31
N ALA A 24 -5.54 3.67 2.13
CA ALA A 24 -6.23 3.06 1.00
C ALA A 24 -5.54 1.76 0.56
N SER A 25 -4.21 1.76 0.43
CA SER A 25 -3.45 0.54 0.10
C SER A 25 -3.59 -0.56 1.16
N LEU A 26 -3.62 -0.18 2.45
CA LEU A 26 -3.86 -1.11 3.55
C LEU A 26 -5.26 -1.69 3.51
N LEU A 27 -6.30 -0.88 3.24
CA LEU A 27 -7.67 -1.39 3.09
C LEU A 27 -7.80 -2.32 1.88
N ILE A 28 -7.19 -1.99 0.74
CA ILE A 28 -7.12 -2.89 -0.42
C ILE A 28 -6.49 -4.22 0.00
N ALA A 29 -5.33 -4.17 0.67
CA ALA A 29 -4.62 -5.37 1.10
C ALA A 29 -5.41 -6.22 2.10
N LEU A 30 -6.08 -5.60 3.07
CA LEU A 30 -6.97 -6.30 4.01
C LEU A 30 -8.18 -6.91 3.28
N GLY A 31 -8.73 -6.22 2.28
CA GLY A 31 -9.80 -6.74 1.42
C GLY A 31 -9.35 -7.95 0.59
N LEU A 32 -8.12 -7.92 0.06
CA LEU A 32 -7.50 -9.06 -0.62
C LEU A 32 -7.28 -10.25 0.34
N LEU A 33 -6.95 -9.98 1.60
CA LEU A 33 -6.93 -10.96 2.69
C LEU A 33 -8.33 -11.32 3.22
N LYS A 34 -9.40 -10.89 2.53
CA LYS A 34 -10.81 -11.18 2.85
C LYS A 34 -11.19 -10.81 4.29
N VAL A 35 -10.69 -9.69 4.80
CA VAL A 35 -11.18 -9.11 6.05
C VAL A 35 -12.56 -8.48 5.80
N PRO A 36 -13.62 -8.89 6.54
CA PRO A 36 -14.97 -8.42 6.28
C PRO A 36 -15.22 -7.01 6.83
N SER A 37 -16.21 -6.33 6.25
CA SER A 37 -16.80 -5.09 6.79
C SER A 37 -15.79 -3.99 7.11
N LEU A 38 -14.74 -3.82 6.30
CA LEU A 38 -13.73 -2.78 6.50
C LEU A 38 -14.36 -1.38 6.60
N PRO A 39 -13.82 -0.48 7.45
CA PRO A 39 -14.32 0.89 7.54
C PRO A 39 -14.13 1.64 6.23
N ALA A 40 -14.94 2.69 6.04
CA ALA A 40 -14.69 3.68 4.99
C ALA A 40 -13.30 4.34 5.17
N LEU A 41 -12.75 4.90 4.08
CA LEU A 41 -11.38 5.43 4.05
C LEU A 41 -11.10 6.47 5.14
N GLY A 42 -11.98 7.46 5.34
CA GLY A 42 -11.81 8.52 6.35
C GLY A 42 -11.61 7.95 7.76
N PRO A 43 -12.56 7.18 8.30
CA PRO A 43 -12.40 6.51 9.61
C PRO A 43 -11.19 5.57 9.66
N ALA A 44 -10.87 4.89 8.55
CA ALA A 44 -9.71 4.01 8.48
C ALA A 44 -8.40 4.79 8.66
N THR A 45 -8.26 6.00 8.11
CA THR A 45 -7.03 6.77 8.27
C THR A 45 -6.76 7.09 9.74
N VAL A 46 -7.79 7.46 10.49
CA VAL A 46 -7.68 7.75 11.93
C VAL A 46 -7.30 6.49 12.70
N ALA A 47 -7.98 5.36 12.44
CA ALA A 47 -7.65 4.08 13.05
C ALA A 47 -6.20 3.63 12.77
N LEU A 48 -5.65 3.99 11.61
CA LEU A 48 -4.29 3.66 11.18
C LEU A 48 -3.24 4.69 11.63
N GLY A 49 -3.63 5.79 12.27
CA GLY A 49 -2.71 6.72 12.92
C GLY A 49 -2.68 8.14 12.39
N ALA A 50 -3.56 8.51 11.48
CA ALA A 50 -3.70 9.90 11.06
C ALA A 50 -4.35 10.75 12.16
N ALA A 51 -3.97 12.03 12.24
CA ALA A 51 -4.56 12.97 13.19
C ALA A 51 -6.01 13.37 12.84
N HIS A 52 -6.39 13.21 11.56
CA HIS A 52 -7.72 13.51 11.03
C HIS A 52 -8.04 12.58 9.86
N GLU A 53 -9.31 12.57 9.43
CA GLU A 53 -9.75 11.78 8.26
C GLU A 53 -9.00 12.18 7.00
N TYR A 54 -8.70 11.21 6.13
CA TYR A 54 -7.96 11.39 4.88
C TYR A 54 -6.51 11.89 5.03
N GLY A 55 -5.99 11.91 6.26
CA GLY A 55 -4.57 12.15 6.56
C GLY A 55 -3.70 10.90 6.41
N ALA A 56 -2.38 11.10 6.48
CA ALA A 56 -1.39 10.03 6.50
C ALA A 56 -1.04 9.62 7.95
N PRO A 57 -0.66 8.36 8.20
CA PRO A 57 0.04 7.96 9.42
C PRO A 57 1.34 8.76 9.60
N GLY A 58 1.77 8.96 10.85
CA GLY A 58 3.03 9.65 11.14
C GLY A 58 4.24 8.89 10.61
N LEU A 59 5.30 9.59 10.21
CA LEU A 59 6.51 8.97 9.64
C LEU A 59 7.11 7.88 10.55
N LEU A 60 7.12 8.12 11.87
CA LEU A 60 7.65 7.17 12.84
C LEU A 60 6.81 5.88 12.96
N ASP A 61 5.56 5.88 12.51
CA ASP A 61 4.70 4.69 12.61
C ASP A 61 5.18 3.56 11.70
N TYR A 62 5.82 3.90 10.56
CA TYR A 62 6.36 2.94 9.59
C TYR A 62 7.62 2.20 10.08
N VAL A 63 8.31 2.73 11.09
CA VAL A 63 9.60 2.17 11.57
C VAL A 63 9.54 1.69 13.02
N SER A 64 8.51 2.09 13.77
CA SER A 64 8.32 1.71 15.17
C SER A 64 7.44 0.46 15.36
N GLY A 65 6.86 -0.07 14.28
CA GLY A 65 5.85 -1.15 14.32
C GLY A 65 4.48 -0.69 14.84
N ARG A 66 4.26 0.61 15.06
CA ARG A 66 2.95 1.14 15.46
C ARG A 66 1.92 0.98 14.35
N LEU A 67 2.31 1.21 13.10
CA LEU A 67 1.44 0.98 11.95
C LEU A 67 1.00 -0.48 11.90
N ASP A 68 1.95 -1.41 12.05
CA ASP A 68 1.68 -2.85 12.04
C ASP A 68 0.61 -3.24 13.07
N ARG A 69 0.81 -2.85 14.32
CA ARG A 69 -0.14 -3.15 15.40
C ARG A 69 -1.53 -2.58 15.14
N ARG A 70 -1.63 -1.38 14.53
CA ARG A 70 -2.92 -0.78 14.19
C ARG A 70 -3.62 -1.53 13.06
N VAL A 71 -2.88 -2.00 12.06
CA VAL A 71 -3.43 -2.82 10.98
C VAL A 71 -3.93 -4.16 11.53
N GLU A 72 -3.14 -4.81 12.37
CA GLU A 72 -3.51 -6.07 13.04
C GLU A 72 -4.74 -5.88 13.93
N ALA A 73 -4.77 -4.82 14.75
CA ALA A 73 -5.91 -4.49 15.59
C ALA A 73 -7.16 -4.22 14.75
N LEU A 74 -7.05 -3.46 13.66
CA LEU A 74 -8.16 -3.18 12.76
C LEU A 74 -8.75 -4.49 12.20
N ALA A 75 -7.92 -5.41 11.71
CA ALA A 75 -8.37 -6.70 11.22
C ALA A 75 -8.98 -7.57 12.34
N ALA A 76 -8.38 -7.56 13.53
CA ALA A 76 -8.85 -8.31 14.69
C ALA A 76 -10.25 -7.87 15.15
N THR A 77 -10.58 -6.57 15.09
CA THR A 77 -11.96 -6.09 15.37
C THR A 77 -13.00 -6.71 14.44
N ARG A 78 -12.57 -7.29 13.30
CA ARG A 78 -13.40 -7.92 12.27
C ARG A 78 -13.25 -9.44 12.23
N GLY A 79 -12.70 -10.01 13.29
CA GLY A 79 -12.59 -11.46 13.46
C GLY A 79 -11.54 -12.13 12.57
N VAL A 80 -10.61 -11.37 11.96
CA VAL A 80 -9.55 -11.94 11.14
C VAL A 80 -8.20 -11.62 11.76
N ALA A 81 -7.45 -12.66 12.12
CA ALA A 81 -6.05 -12.52 12.49
C ALA A 81 -5.22 -12.20 11.24
N VAL A 82 -4.58 -11.05 11.25
CA VAL A 82 -3.60 -10.63 10.24
C VAL A 82 -2.27 -10.42 10.95
N ARG A 83 -1.17 -10.72 10.26
CA ARG A 83 0.18 -10.30 10.66
C ARG A 83 0.62 -9.20 9.71
N SER A 84 1.09 -8.09 10.27
CA SER A 84 1.66 -6.96 9.54
C SER A 84 3.12 -6.79 9.89
N ARG A 85 3.95 -6.59 8.88
CA ARG A 85 5.35 -6.25 9.07
C ARG A 85 5.78 -5.15 8.11
N THR A 86 5.97 -3.96 8.65
CA THR A 86 6.55 -2.83 7.96
C THR A 86 8.05 -2.80 8.21
N GLY A 87 8.84 -2.58 7.16
CA GLY A 87 10.29 -2.49 7.31
C GLY A 87 10.95 -1.76 6.16
N LEU A 88 12.21 -1.38 6.37
CA LEU A 88 13.04 -0.76 5.34
C LEU A 88 13.27 -1.71 4.17
N VAL A 89 13.23 -1.17 2.96
CA VAL A 89 13.62 -1.90 1.75
C VAL A 89 15.12 -1.71 1.53
N LEU A 90 15.83 -2.82 1.41
CA LEU A 90 17.27 -2.77 1.13
C LEU A 90 17.49 -2.48 -0.37
N PRO A 91 18.35 -1.51 -0.72
CA PRO A 91 18.72 -1.26 -2.10
C PRO A 91 19.21 -2.52 -2.81
N GLY A 92 18.79 -2.71 -4.06
CA GLY A 92 19.21 -3.84 -4.90
C GLY A 92 18.52 -5.18 -4.59
N ARG A 93 17.69 -5.29 -3.53
CA ARG A 93 16.86 -6.48 -3.31
C ARG A 93 15.52 -6.35 -4.05
N PRO A 94 15.17 -7.29 -4.95
CA PRO A 94 13.87 -7.27 -5.60
C PRO A 94 12.74 -7.36 -4.57
N LEU A 95 11.81 -6.41 -4.63
CA LEU A 95 10.60 -6.44 -3.82
C LEU A 95 9.54 -7.29 -4.51
N ARG A 96 9.15 -8.40 -3.88
CA ARG A 96 8.17 -9.36 -4.41
C ARG A 96 7.23 -9.84 -3.30
N PRO A 97 5.93 -10.03 -3.59
CA PRO A 97 5.01 -10.71 -2.68
C PRO A 97 5.38 -12.19 -2.58
N ARG A 98 5.09 -12.80 -1.43
CA ARG A 98 5.24 -14.25 -1.19
C ARG A 98 3.87 -14.92 -1.33
N PRO A 99 3.81 -16.25 -1.53
CA PRO A 99 2.54 -16.98 -1.51
C PRO A 99 1.77 -16.71 -0.21
N GLY A 100 0.48 -16.34 -0.33
CA GLY A 100 -0.39 -16.01 0.81
C GLY A 100 -0.12 -14.65 1.47
N GLU A 101 0.77 -13.82 0.90
CA GLU A 101 1.11 -12.49 1.38
C GLU A 101 0.60 -11.42 0.41
N VAL A 102 0.14 -10.30 0.95
CA VAL A 102 -0.07 -9.06 0.21
C VAL A 102 1.06 -8.09 0.56
N LEU A 103 1.69 -7.53 -0.47
CA LEU A 103 2.81 -6.61 -0.35
C LEU A 103 2.36 -5.19 -0.69
N ILE A 104 2.72 -4.23 0.15
CA ILE A 104 2.56 -2.80 -0.10
C ILE A 104 3.95 -2.18 -0.19
N ALA A 105 4.20 -1.41 -1.25
CA ALA A 105 5.42 -0.63 -1.42
C ALA A 105 5.16 0.84 -1.09
N HIS A 106 5.94 1.41 -0.17
CA HIS A 106 5.90 2.84 0.17
C HIS A 106 7.03 3.56 -0.56
N LEU A 107 6.65 4.27 -1.62
CA LEU A 107 7.50 4.80 -2.67
C LEU A 107 7.98 6.22 -2.38
N ALA A 108 9.26 6.47 -2.65
CA ALA A 108 9.79 7.82 -2.85
C ALA A 108 9.75 8.25 -4.33
N TRP A 109 9.70 7.27 -5.25
CA TRP A 109 9.65 7.48 -6.69
C TRP A 109 8.90 6.33 -7.36
N GLY A 110 8.13 6.61 -8.41
CA GLY A 110 7.37 5.59 -9.12
C GLY A 110 6.67 6.11 -10.37
N GLN A 111 5.78 5.29 -10.93
CA GLN A 111 4.98 5.67 -12.08
C GLN A 111 3.80 6.52 -11.61
N GLU A 112 3.70 7.76 -12.08
CA GLU A 112 2.63 8.70 -11.70
C GLU A 112 1.38 8.51 -12.56
N ARG A 113 1.58 8.11 -13.81
CA ARG A 113 0.58 7.74 -14.81
C ARG A 113 1.24 6.85 -15.87
N PRO A 114 0.50 6.09 -16.70
CA PRO A 114 1.06 5.28 -17.77
C PRO A 114 2.18 5.97 -18.56
N GLY A 115 3.39 5.41 -18.49
CA GLY A 115 4.58 5.90 -19.19
C GLY A 115 5.32 7.09 -18.56
N ALA A 116 4.78 7.74 -17.52
CA ALA A 116 5.42 8.86 -16.83
C ALA A 116 5.84 8.47 -15.42
N TYR A 117 7.11 8.70 -15.09
CA TYR A 117 7.68 8.38 -13.79
C TYR A 117 8.30 9.62 -13.16
N GLY A 118 8.16 9.76 -11.86
CA GLY A 118 8.67 10.89 -11.12
C GLY A 118 8.77 10.59 -9.64
N THR A 119 9.39 11.53 -8.93
CA THR A 119 9.33 11.53 -7.47
C THR A 119 7.93 11.96 -7.11
N TRP A 120 7.30 11.22 -6.20
CA TRP A 120 6.14 11.75 -5.50
C TRP A 120 6.69 12.81 -4.52
N GLY A 121 7.02 14.00 -5.05
CA GLY A 121 7.47 15.21 -4.37
C GLY A 121 8.65 15.11 -3.37
N PHE A 122 9.89 15.29 -3.85
CA PHE A 122 10.97 15.89 -3.06
C PHE A 122 11.47 17.16 -3.78
N SER A 123 11.27 18.32 -3.15
CA SER A 123 11.85 19.60 -3.57
C SER A 123 12.64 20.18 -2.40
N LEU A 124 13.91 20.57 -2.63
CA LEU A 124 14.78 21.20 -1.65
C LEU A 124 14.44 22.68 -1.36
N LEU A 125 13.48 23.28 -2.10
CA LEU A 125 13.12 24.69 -1.99
C LEU A 125 11.60 24.85 -1.82
N ARG A 126 11.18 25.41 -0.68
CA ARG A 126 9.79 25.65 -0.19
C ARG A 126 9.20 26.96 -0.75
N PRO A 127 7.85 27.16 -0.84
CA PRO A 127 6.91 27.15 0.30
C PRO A 127 5.57 26.39 0.09
N ALA A 128 4.96 25.95 1.19
CA ALA A 128 3.56 25.57 1.53
C ALA A 128 2.51 25.05 0.50
N THR A 129 2.80 24.92 -0.79
CA THR A 129 1.80 24.58 -1.84
C THR A 129 2.07 23.26 -2.56
N TRP A 130 2.96 22.43 -2.00
CA TRP A 130 3.37 21.15 -2.57
C TRP A 130 3.10 20.04 -1.55
N SER A 131 2.29 19.05 -1.94
CA SER A 131 2.11 17.83 -1.16
C SER A 131 3.45 17.10 -1.06
N THR A 132 4.12 17.24 0.08
CA THR A 132 5.23 16.37 0.49
C THR A 132 4.65 14.99 0.73
N GLY A 133 4.87 14.01 -0.14
CA GLY A 133 4.26 12.71 0.08
C GLY A 133 4.87 11.60 -0.77
N GLY A 134 5.47 10.62 -0.10
CA GLY A 134 5.63 9.30 -0.71
C GLY A 134 4.27 8.71 -1.08
N HIS A 135 4.26 7.73 -1.99
CA HIS A 135 3.04 7.08 -2.43
C HIS A 135 3.01 5.62 -2.02
N SER A 136 1.84 5.06 -1.77
CA SER A 136 1.72 3.63 -1.45
C SER A 136 0.94 2.92 -2.54
N VAL A 137 1.44 1.77 -2.97
CA VAL A 137 0.78 0.88 -3.93
C VAL A 137 0.81 -0.55 -3.43
N VAL A 138 -0.20 -1.34 -3.79
CA VAL A 138 -0.22 -2.78 -3.54
C VAL A 138 0.46 -3.49 -4.70
N VAL A 139 1.53 -4.24 -4.43
CA VAL A 139 2.23 -5.05 -5.43
C VAL A 139 1.61 -6.44 -5.47
N LEU A 140 0.90 -6.74 -6.56
CA LEU A 140 0.26 -8.04 -6.79
C LEU A 140 1.27 -9.09 -7.27
N GLU A 141 2.19 -8.67 -8.15
CA GLU A 141 3.13 -9.57 -8.81
C GLU A 141 4.38 -8.80 -9.22
N ALA A 142 5.54 -9.46 -9.18
CA ALA A 142 6.74 -8.98 -9.87
C ALA A 142 6.81 -9.66 -11.25
N THR A 143 6.92 -8.87 -12.31
CA THR A 143 6.92 -9.38 -13.67
C THR A 143 8.28 -9.99 -14.03
N ALA A 144 8.30 -10.88 -15.04
CA ALA A 144 9.54 -11.49 -15.52
C ALA A 144 10.59 -10.46 -15.97
N GLY A 145 10.14 -9.30 -16.49
CA GLY A 145 11.00 -8.18 -16.89
C GLY A 145 11.50 -7.30 -15.74
N GLY A 146 11.22 -7.65 -14.48
CA GLY A 146 11.64 -6.87 -13.30
C GLY A 146 10.73 -5.70 -12.95
N GLY A 147 9.60 -5.55 -13.65
CA GLY A 147 8.53 -4.60 -13.34
C GLY A 147 7.55 -5.13 -12.29
N TRP A 148 6.46 -4.42 -12.07
CA TRP A 148 5.40 -4.80 -11.14
C TRP A 148 4.02 -4.76 -11.78
N ARG A 149 3.15 -5.65 -11.33
CA ARG A 149 1.71 -5.49 -11.48
C ARG A 149 1.16 -4.98 -10.15
N VAL A 150 0.47 -3.84 -10.18
CA VAL A 150 0.07 -3.12 -8.96
C VAL A 150 -1.42 -2.76 -8.95
N LEU A 151 -1.98 -2.62 -7.76
CA LEU A 151 -3.16 -1.82 -7.50
C LEU A 151 -2.72 -0.50 -6.89
N ASP A 152 -2.99 0.58 -7.60
CA ASP A 152 -2.72 1.94 -7.15
C ASP A 152 -4.04 2.55 -6.68
N PRO A 153 -4.15 3.05 -5.45
CA PRO A 153 -5.39 3.67 -5.00
C PRO A 153 -5.71 5.00 -5.73
N ASN A 154 -4.76 5.62 -6.43
CA ASN A 154 -5.01 6.82 -7.25
C ASN A 154 -5.63 6.53 -8.62
N HIS A 155 -5.52 5.29 -9.10
CA HIS A 155 -5.91 4.92 -10.47
C HIS A 155 -6.74 3.65 -10.45
N GLN A 156 -7.91 3.68 -11.06
CA GLN A 156 -8.81 2.53 -11.05
C GLN A 156 -8.21 1.35 -11.82
N GLY A 157 -8.22 0.19 -11.18
CA GLY A 157 -7.84 -1.09 -11.79
C GLY A 157 -6.37 -1.47 -11.64
N ILE A 158 -6.07 -2.64 -12.18
CA ILE A 158 -4.72 -3.22 -12.16
C ILE A 158 -3.87 -2.49 -13.19
N GLN A 159 -2.67 -2.07 -12.78
CA GLN A 159 -1.69 -1.47 -13.66
C GLN A 159 -0.46 -2.37 -13.81
N ASP A 160 0.04 -2.45 -15.03
CA ASP A 160 1.36 -2.99 -15.31
C ASP A 160 2.38 -1.86 -15.35
N TRP A 161 3.33 -1.90 -14.42
CA TRP A 161 4.46 -0.97 -14.34
C TRP A 161 5.70 -1.67 -14.93
N PRO A 162 6.15 -1.30 -16.14
CA PRO A 162 7.29 -1.95 -16.78
C PRO A 162 8.60 -1.76 -16.00
N ARG A 163 8.69 -0.70 -15.20
CA ARG A 163 9.78 -0.46 -14.25
C ARG A 163 9.20 -0.36 -12.83
N PRO A 164 9.84 -0.96 -11.83
CA PRO A 164 9.43 -0.83 -10.44
C PRO A 164 9.68 0.60 -9.94
N GLY A 165 8.93 1.02 -8.91
CA GLY A 165 9.25 2.23 -8.17
C GLY A 165 10.42 2.04 -7.19
N ILE A 166 10.89 3.13 -6.62
CA ILE A 166 11.86 3.11 -5.51
C ILE A 166 11.07 3.16 -4.20
N ALA A 167 10.99 2.02 -3.51
CA ALA A 167 10.38 1.91 -2.19
C ALA A 167 11.41 2.20 -1.08
N VAL A 168 11.00 2.97 -0.07
CA VAL A 168 11.81 3.24 1.14
C VAL A 168 11.46 2.23 2.22
N THR A 169 10.17 1.97 2.39
CA THR A 169 9.63 0.91 3.25
C THR A 169 8.66 0.04 2.47
N ALA A 170 8.40 -1.15 3.00
CA ALA A 170 7.35 -2.02 2.50
C ALA A 170 6.59 -2.63 3.68
N THR A 171 5.28 -2.75 3.54
CA THR A 171 4.42 -3.47 4.47
C THR A 171 4.05 -4.81 3.89
N ARG A 172 4.25 -5.87 4.66
CA ARG A 172 3.90 -7.24 4.31
C ARG A 172 2.74 -7.69 5.18
N LEU A 173 1.67 -8.14 4.56
CA LEU A 173 0.46 -8.59 5.24
C LEU A 173 0.20 -10.05 4.89
N SER A 174 -0.03 -10.87 5.91
CA SER A 174 -0.50 -12.25 5.72
C SER A 174 -1.60 -12.55 6.71
N ARG A 175 -2.44 -13.55 6.42
CA ARG A 175 -3.28 -14.09 7.50
C ARG A 175 -2.40 -14.70 8.59
N GLY A 176 -2.77 -14.45 9.84
CA GLY A 176 -2.22 -15.21 10.96
C GLY A 176 -2.74 -16.64 10.86
N GLY A 177 -1.85 -17.62 10.97
CA GLY A 177 -2.29 -18.99 11.28
C GLY A 177 -3.03 -18.95 12.61
N THR A 178 -4.19 -19.60 12.67
CA THR A 178 -4.86 -19.94 13.94
C THR A 178 -3.94 -20.77 14.81
#